data_AF-A0A963RNZ6-F1
#
_entry.id   AF-A0A963RNZ6-F1
#
_cell.length_a   1.000
_cell.length_b   1.000
_cell.length_c   1.000
_cell.angle_alpha   90.00
_cell.angle_beta   90.00
_cell.angle_gamma   90.00
#
_symmetry.space_group_name_H-M   'P 1'
#
loop_
_entity.id
_entity.type
_entity.pdbx_description
1 polymer ?
#
loop_
_entity_poly.entity_id
_entity_poly.type
_entity_poly.pdbx_seq_one_letter_code
_entity_poly.pdbx_strand_id
1 'polypeptide(L)'
;FALFFVDFWFQLARWLDSTILDALYGWGFGANRPHSNFDPLIGLNNAFGDMLLNFVMATMFIVLPTFWVAALGWVGVRAGTAIQGLAAGTRDAQAAGGRGAGVAMKAAK
;
A
#
# COMPACT_ATOMS: atom_id res chain seq x y z
N PHE A 1 12.89 6.01 -3.57
CA PHE A 1 11.61 5.74 -4.26
C PHE A 1 10.49 5.46 -3.27
N ALA A 2 10.53 4.38 -2.49
CA ALA A 2 9.46 4.00 -1.55
C ALA A 2 8.99 5.15 -0.64
N LEU A 3 9.92 5.79 0.09
CA LEU A 3 9.62 6.91 1.00
C LEU A 3 9.24 8.22 0.27
N PHE A 4 9.83 8.48 -0.89
CA PHE A 4 9.48 9.66 -1.70
C PHE A 4 8.04 9.55 -2.24
N PHE A 5 7.63 8.35 -2.65
CA PHE A 5 6.31 8.10 -3.21
C PHE A 5 5.21 7.99 -2.13
N VAL A 6 5.56 8.02 -0.84
CA VAL A 6 4.57 8.16 0.24
C VAL A 6 3.82 9.49 0.16
N ASP A 7 4.46 10.55 -0.34
CA ASP A 7 3.82 11.86 -0.52
C ASP A 7 2.60 11.81 -1.44
N PHE A 8 2.65 11.00 -2.51
CA PHE A 8 1.50 10.72 -3.36
C PHE A 8 0.32 10.15 -2.56
N TRP A 9 0.56 9.22 -1.63
CA TRP A 9 -0.49 8.60 -0.82
C TRP A 9 -1.10 9.59 0.17
N PHE A 10 -0.32 10.52 0.71
CA PHE A 10 -0.86 11.61 1.52
C PHE A 10 -1.71 12.57 0.70
N GLN A 11 -1.27 12.93 -0.50
CA GLN A 11 -2.06 13.76 -1.41
C GLN A 11 -3.36 13.06 -1.83
N LEU A 12 -3.31 11.74 -2.09
CA LEU A 12 -4.49 10.93 -2.38
C LEU A 12 -5.44 10.86 -1.18
N ALA A 13 -4.93 10.64 0.04
CA ALA A 13 -5.73 10.63 1.26
C ALA A 13 -6.48 11.97 1.43
N ARG A 14 -5.78 13.09 1.22
CA ARG A 14 -6.35 14.44 1.32
C ARG A 14 -7.35 14.76 0.21
N TRP A 15 -7.14 14.24 -1.00
CA TRP A 15 -8.13 14.35 -2.07
C TRP A 15 -9.39 13.53 -1.77
N LEU A 16 -9.22 12.30 -1.27
CA LEU A 16 -10.32 11.41 -0.95
C LEU A 16 -11.12 11.94 0.25
N ASP A 17 -10.46 12.52 1.25
CA ASP A 17 -11.07 13.27 2.36
C ASP A 17 -12.02 14.37 1.85
N SER A 18 -11.54 15.25 0.96
CA SER A 18 -12.36 16.30 0.35
C SER A 18 -13.51 15.71 -0.50
N THR A 19 -13.26 14.63 -1.23
CA THR A 19 -14.27 13.98 -2.09
C THR A 19 -15.36 13.27 -1.28
N ILE A 20 -15.01 12.65 -0.15
CA ILE A 20 -15.95 11.97 0.76
C ILE A 20 -16.85 13.00 1.43
N LEU A 21 -16.27 14.11 1.93
CA LEU A 21 -17.06 15.19 2.51
C LEU A 21 -17.99 15.82 1.46
N ASP A 22 -17.51 16.05 0.24
CA ASP A 22 -18.32 16.54 -0.87
C ASP A 22 -19.45 15.57 -1.24
N ALA A 23 -19.21 14.26 -1.19
CA ALA A 23 -20.21 13.24 -1.48
C ALA A 23 -21.26 13.09 -0.36
N LEU A 24 -20.87 13.30 0.90
CA LEU A 24 -21.74 13.17 2.07
C LEU A 24 -22.54 14.44 2.38
N TYR A 25 -21.95 15.61 2.12
CA TYR A 25 -22.55 16.92 2.43
C TYR A 25 -22.96 17.72 1.18
N GLY A 26 -22.67 17.22 -0.02
CA GLY A 26 -23.14 17.76 -1.30
C GLY A 26 -22.30 18.90 -1.85
N TRP A 27 -22.07 18.88 -3.17
CA TRP A 27 -21.48 19.98 -3.92
C TRP A 27 -22.41 21.20 -3.99
N GLY A 28 -21.89 22.36 -3.57
CA GLY A 28 -22.39 23.66 -4.03
C GLY A 28 -23.00 24.56 -2.97
N PHE A 29 -22.77 25.86 -3.18
CA PHE A 29 -23.44 26.96 -2.53
C PHE A 29 -24.97 26.87 -2.79
N GLY A 30 -25.69 26.06 -2.02
CA GLY A 30 -27.15 25.99 -2.02
C GLY A 30 -27.79 24.79 -2.70
N ALA A 31 -27.79 23.63 -2.04
CA ALA A 31 -28.91 22.68 -2.01
C ALA A 31 -28.69 21.71 -0.84
N ASN A 32 -29.62 21.66 0.12
CA ASN A 32 -29.61 20.82 1.33
C ASN A 32 -28.55 21.14 2.39
N ARG A 33 -28.65 22.32 3.02
CA ARG A 33 -28.11 22.50 4.39
C ARG A 33 -29.12 21.93 5.40
N PRO A 34 -28.80 20.89 6.19
CA PRO A 34 -29.66 20.42 7.27
C PRO A 34 -29.49 21.24 8.56
N HIS A 35 -28.73 22.34 8.53
CA HIS A 35 -28.42 23.16 9.72
C HIS A 35 -29.58 24.08 10.14
N SER A 36 -30.83 23.64 9.99
CA SER A 36 -32.01 24.36 10.50
C SER A 36 -33.05 23.46 11.17
N ASN A 37 -32.69 22.23 11.55
CA ASN A 37 -33.56 21.40 12.38
C ASN A 37 -32.90 21.19 13.74
N PHE A 38 -33.27 22.05 14.69
CA PHE A 38 -33.05 21.89 16.13
C PHE A 38 -33.84 20.66 16.65
N ASP A 39 -33.42 19.45 16.29
CA ASP A 39 -33.93 18.21 16.87
C ASP A 39 -32.79 17.52 17.66
N PRO A 40 -32.81 17.56 19.01
CA PRO A 40 -31.78 16.97 19.86
C PRO A 40 -31.55 15.47 19.64
N LEU A 41 -32.54 14.75 19.11
CA LEU A 41 -32.46 13.31 18.86
C LEU A 41 -31.72 12.96 17.56
N ILE A 42 -31.69 13.88 16.59
CA ILE A 42 -30.92 13.73 15.34
C ILE A 42 -29.43 14.07 15.57
N GLY A 43 -29.12 14.98 16.51
CA GLY A 43 -27.73 15.28 16.92
C GLY A 43 -27.00 14.10 17.57
N LEU A 44 -27.73 13.25 18.33
CA LEU A 44 -27.16 12.05 18.96
C LEU A 44 -26.88 10.92 17.95
N ASN A 45 -27.70 10.80 16.89
CA ASN A 45 -27.52 9.85 15.80
C ASN A 45 -26.35 10.26 14.88
N ASN A 46 -26.24 11.56 14.58
CA ASN A 46 -25.13 12.09 13.78
C ASN A 46 -23.80 12.16 14.54
N ALA A 47 -23.78 12.20 15.88
CA ALA A 47 -22.54 12.21 16.66
C ALA A 47 -21.71 10.93 16.47
N PHE A 48 -22.35 9.76 16.40
CA PHE A 48 -21.66 8.51 16.08
C PHE A 48 -21.19 8.47 14.63
N GLY A 49 -22.02 8.95 13.70
CA GLY A 49 -21.68 9.04 12.29
C GLY A 49 -20.48 9.96 12.04
N ASP A 50 -20.47 11.13 12.66
CA ASP A 50 -19.39 12.13 12.54
C ASP A 50 -18.10 11.69 13.24
N MET A 51 -18.21 11.02 14.39
CA MET A 51 -17.05 10.41 15.05
C MET A 51 -16.44 9.29 14.20
N LEU A 52 -17.28 8.45 13.57
CA LEU A 52 -16.81 7.41 12.65
C LEU A 52 -16.16 8.01 11.40
N LEU A 53 -16.76 9.07 10.84
CA LEU A 53 -16.22 9.77 9.68
C LEU A 53 -14.83 10.34 9.99
N ASN A 54 -14.68 11.06 11.10
CA ASN A 54 -13.39 11.57 11.56
C ASN A 54 -12.35 10.46 11.78
N PHE A 55 -12.77 9.31 12.32
CA PHE A 55 -11.88 8.16 12.48
C PHE A 55 -11.42 7.60 11.13
N VAL A 56 -12.33 7.44 10.17
CA VAL A 56 -12.01 6.97 8.82
C VAL A 56 -11.08 7.96 8.10
N MET A 57 -11.38 9.26 8.17
CA MET A 57 -10.56 10.29 7.55
C MET A 57 -9.14 10.32 8.14
N ALA A 58 -8.99 10.19 9.46
CA ALA A 58 -7.67 10.10 10.10
C ALA A 58 -6.93 8.81 9.76
N THR A 59 -7.62 7.67 9.73
CA THR A 59 -6.98 6.36 9.46
C THR A 59 -6.48 6.25 8.02
N MET A 60 -7.09 6.94 7.06
CA MET A 60 -6.62 6.95 5.67
C MET A 60 -5.17 7.47 5.52
N PHE A 61 -4.77 8.43 6.36
CA PHE A 61 -3.38 8.93 6.38
C PHE A 61 -2.37 7.91 6.93
N ILE A 62 -2.83 6.86 7.60
CA ILE A 62 -1.96 5.80 8.13
C ILE A 62 -2.02 4.59 7.19
N VAL A 63 -3.23 4.13 6.86
CA VAL A 63 -3.45 2.88 6.11
C VAL A 63 -2.89 2.97 4.69
N LEU A 64 -3.14 4.07 3.96
CA LEU A 64 -2.71 4.18 2.57
C LEU A 64 -1.18 4.20 2.41
N PRO A 65 -0.42 5.02 3.16
CA PRO A 65 1.04 4.95 3.13
C PRO A 65 1.60 3.62 3.62
N THR A 66 1.02 3.06 4.69
CA THR A 66 1.52 1.81 5.29
C THR A 66 1.31 0.65 4.34
N PHE A 67 0.16 0.57 3.67
CA PHE A 67 -0.13 -0.41 2.62
C PHE A 67 0.96 -0.38 1.53
N TRP A 68 1.32 0.81 1.05
CA TRP A 68 2.34 0.95 0.02
C TRP A 68 3.71 0.47 0.47
N VAL A 69 4.18 0.93 1.63
CA VAL A 69 5.50 0.56 2.15
C VAL A 69 5.56 -0.94 2.44
N ALA A 70 4.50 -1.51 3.02
CA ALA A 70 4.41 -2.94 3.29
C ALA A 70 4.42 -3.77 1.99
N ALA A 71 3.66 -3.35 0.97
CA ALA A 71 3.63 -4.03 -0.33
C ALA A 71 5.01 -4.02 -1.00
N LEU A 72 5.71 -2.88 -1.00
CA LEU A 72 7.07 -2.79 -1.53
C LEU A 72 8.06 -3.66 -0.73
N GLY A 73 7.94 -3.68 0.60
CA GLY A 73 8.76 -4.55 1.45
C GLY A 73 8.54 -6.03 1.09
N TRP A 74 7.29 -6.45 0.93
CA TRP A 74 6.94 -7.81 0.55
C TRP A 74 7.48 -8.19 -0.84
N VAL A 75 7.31 -7.33 -1.84
CA VAL A 75 7.87 -7.53 -3.18
C VAL A 75 9.39 -7.60 -3.13
N GLY A 76 10.04 -6.72 -2.36
CA GLY A 76 11.49 -6.71 -2.19
C GLY A 76 12.03 -8.02 -1.62
N VAL A 77 11.38 -8.56 -0.59
CA VAL A 77 11.74 -9.87 -0.01
C VAL A 77 11.58 -10.98 -1.04
N ARG A 78 10.46 -11.03 -1.76
CA ARG A 78 10.17 -12.10 -2.72
C ARG A 78 11.05 -12.03 -3.97
N ALA A 79 11.37 -10.84 -4.45
CA ALA A 79 12.33 -10.64 -5.53
C ALA A 79 13.75 -11.04 -5.09
N GLY A 80 14.15 -10.67 -3.86
CA GLY A 80 15.44 -11.04 -3.29
C GLY A 80 15.62 -12.56 -3.19
N THR A 81 14.61 -13.28 -2.71
CA THR A 81 14.67 -14.76 -2.64
C THR A 81 14.74 -15.40 -4.03
N ALA A 82 14.01 -14.88 -5.01
CA ALA A 82 14.08 -15.36 -6.39
C ALA A 82 15.48 -15.17 -7.01
N ILE A 83 16.08 -13.98 -6.84
CA ILE A 83 17.42 -13.68 -7.34
C ILE A 83 18.48 -14.56 -6.64
N GLN A 84 18.36 -14.74 -5.32
CA GLN A 84 19.26 -15.63 -4.57
C GLN A 84 19.14 -17.08 -5.04
N GLY A 85 17.92 -17.56 -5.28
CA GLY A 85 17.68 -18.89 -5.84
C GLY A 85 18.30 -19.07 -7.22
N LEU A 86 18.19 -18.07 -8.09
CA LEU A 86 18.84 -18.09 -9.41
C LEU A 86 20.37 -18.11 -9.28
N ALA A 87 20.93 -17.25 -8.44
CA ALA A 87 22.38 -17.20 -8.20
C ALA A 87 22.90 -18.55 -7.64
N ALA A 88 22.20 -19.15 -6.69
CA ALA A 88 22.53 -20.47 -6.17
C ALA A 88 22.49 -21.55 -7.26
N GLY A 89 21.40 -21.61 -8.05
CA GLY A 89 21.28 -22.55 -9.15
C GLY A 89 22.38 -22.41 -10.21
N THR A 90 22.77 -21.18 -10.55
CA THR A 90 23.89 -20.95 -11.49
C THR A 90 25.25 -21.40 -10.93
N ARG A 91 25.49 -21.21 -9.62
CA ARG A 91 26.72 -21.68 -8.97
C ARG A 91 26.78 -23.20 -8.92
N ASP A 92 25.68 -23.86 -8.59
CA ASP A 92 25.61 -25.32 -8.57
C ASP A 92 25.80 -25.90 -9.98
N ALA A 93 25.19 -25.30 -11.01
CA ALA A 93 25.40 -25.66 -12.40
C ALA A 93 26.86 -25.47 -12.85
N GLN A 94 27.49 -24.33 -12.49
CA GLN A 94 28.90 -24.07 -12.76
C GLN A 94 29.81 -25.09 -12.06
N ALA A 95 29.54 -25.41 -10.79
CA ALA A 95 30.31 -26.41 -10.04
C ALA A 95 30.16 -27.81 -10.64
N ALA A 96 28.95 -28.20 -11.05
CA ALA A 96 28.70 -29.46 -11.74
C ALA A 96 29.42 -29.53 -13.09
N GLY A 97 29.37 -28.46 -13.89
CA GLY A 97 30.11 -28.36 -15.16
C GLY A 97 31.62 -28.44 -14.98
N GLY A 98 32.18 -27.75 -13.97
CA GLY A 98 33.61 -27.81 -13.64
C GLY A 98 34.07 -29.21 -13.21
N ARG A 99 33.27 -29.93 -12.41
CA ARG A 99 33.55 -31.33 -12.07
C ARG A 99 33.46 -32.25 -13.29
N GLY A 100 32.45 -32.08 -14.14
CA GLY A 100 32.28 -32.85 -15.36
C GLY A 100 33.44 -32.68 -16.34
N ALA A 101 33.88 -31.44 -16.55
CA ALA A 101 35.06 -31.13 -17.37
C ALA A 101 36.34 -31.75 -16.79
N GLY A 102 36.50 -31.74 -15.45
CA GLY A 102 37.63 -32.38 -14.77
C GLY A 102 37.65 -33.91 -14.92
N VAL A 103 36.49 -34.57 -14.87
CA VAL A 103 36.37 -36.02 -15.12
C VAL A 103 36.66 -36.34 -16.58
N ALA A 104 36.14 -35.55 -17.53
CA ALA A 104 36.40 -35.72 -18.95
C ALA A 104 37.90 -35.53 -19.29
N MET A 105 38.56 -34.52 -18.71
CA MET A 105 40.02 -34.34 -18.87
C MET A 105 40.83 -35.48 -18.27
N LYS A 106 40.37 -36.07 -17.16
CA LYS A 106 41.02 -37.26 -16.57
C LYS A 106 40.84 -38.51 -17.42
N ALA A 107 39.70 -38.66 -18.10
CA ALA A 107 39.43 -39.81 -18.98
C ALA A 107 40.14 -39.69 -20.34
N ALA A 108 40.47 -38.47 -20.78
CA ALA A 108 41.20 -38.20 -22.01
C ALA A 108 42.73 -38.33 -21.89
N LYS A 109 43.25 -38.53 -20.69
CA LYS A 109 44.68 -38.68 -20.38
C LYS A 109 45.01 -40.12 -20.05
#